data_AF-A0A7J4Q5V7-F1
#
_entry.id   AF-A0A7J4Q5V7-F1
#
_cell.length_a   1.000
_cell.length_b   1.000
_cell.length_c   1.000
_cell.angle_alpha   90.00
_cell.angle_beta   90.00
_cell.angle_gamma   90.00
#
_symmetry.space_group_name_H-M   'P 1'
#
loop_
_entity.id
_entity.type
_entity.pdbx_description
1 polymer ?
#
loop_
_entity_poly.entity_id
_entity_poly.type
_entity_poly.pdbx_seq_one_letter_code
_entity_poly.pdbx_strand_id
1 'polypeptide(L)' 'QGEIEEAEAVYRADIKLWKDNMWGLLGLKLCLEARGDAPEELAEVTALFNERSSRADIMPAKTCFCAQNSVEKTCCD' A
#
# COMPACT_ATOMS: atom_id res chain seq x y z
N GLN A 1 -10.11 -5.23 9.71
CA GLN A 1 -8.63 -5.39 9.61
C GLN A 1 -8.31 -6.81 10.05
N GLY A 2 -7.36 -7.50 9.41
CA GLY A 2 -6.96 -8.86 9.79
C GLY A 2 -6.98 -9.87 8.64
N GLU A 3 -7.80 -9.64 7.62
CA GLU A 3 -7.96 -10.52 6.44
C GLU A 3 -6.90 -10.20 5.36
N ILE A 4 -5.65 -10.61 5.58
CA ILE A 4 -4.53 -10.27 4.68
C ILE A 4 -4.68 -10.90 3.29
N GLU A 5 -5.07 -12.18 3.22
CA GLU A 5 -5.22 -12.90 1.95
C GLU A 5 -6.33 -12.31 1.07
N GLU A 6 -7.47 -12.00 1.68
CA GLU A 6 -8.58 -11.34 0.98
C GLU A 6 -8.18 -9.94 0.51
N ALA A 7 -7.52 -9.16 1.37
CA ALA A 7 -7.05 -7.83 1.03
C ALA A 7 -6.04 -7.84 -0.13
N GLU A 8 -5.07 -8.76 -0.11
CA GLU A 8 -4.10 -8.92 -1.17
C GLU A 8 -4.76 -9.22 -2.51
N ALA A 9 -5.75 -10.13 -2.54
CA ALA A 9 -6.50 -10.46 -3.74
C ALA A 9 -7.24 -9.25 -4.32
N VAL A 10 -7.86 -8.43 -3.46
CA VAL A 10 -8.51 -7.17 -3.85
C VAL A 10 -7.50 -6.21 -4.48
N TYR A 11 -6.35 -5.96 -3.86
CA TYR A 11 -5.37 -5.01 -4.40
C TYR A 11 -4.71 -5.50 -5.68
N ARG A 12 -4.46 -6.80 -5.83
CA ARG A 12 -3.98 -7.38 -7.09
C ARG A 12 -5.00 -7.21 -8.22
N ALA A 13 -6.29 -7.42 -7.94
CA ALA A 13 -7.35 -7.18 -8.91
C ALA A 13 -7.46 -5.69 -9.26
N ASP A 14 -7.30 -4.81 -8.28
CA ASP A 14 -7.37 -3.36 -8.44
C ASP A 14 -6.23 -2.82 -9.31
N ILE A 15 -4.98 -3.25 -9.08
CA ILE A 15 -3.83 -2.88 -9.92
C ILE A 15 -3.97 -3.42 -11.35
N LYS A 16 -4.59 -4.59 -11.52
CA LYS A 16 -4.85 -5.15 -12.86
C LYS A 16 -5.85 -4.31 -13.65
N LEU A 17 -6.89 -3.79 -12.97
CA LEU A 17 -7.91 -2.96 -13.60
C LEU A 17 -7.41 -1.52 -13.81
N TRP A 18 -6.74 -0.97 -12.79
CA TRP A 18 -6.21 0.37 -12.73
C TRP A 18 -4.70 0.31 -12.54
N LYS A 19 -4.00 0.20 -13.68
CA LYS A 19 -2.55 -0.01 -13.71
C LYS A 19 -1.80 0.98 -12.82
N ASP A 20 -0.99 0.41 -11.91
CA ASP A 20 -0.12 1.11 -10.99
C ASP A 20 -0.83 2.20 -10.16
N ASN A 21 -2.12 2.03 -9.88
CA ASN A 21 -2.83 2.99 -9.05
C ASN A 21 -2.22 2.99 -7.63
N MET A 22 -2.09 4.19 -7.05
CA MET A 22 -1.36 4.40 -5.81
C MET A 22 -1.98 3.68 -4.60
N TRP A 23 -3.31 3.55 -4.54
CA TRP A 23 -4.02 2.88 -3.44
C TRP A 23 -3.86 1.37 -3.47
N GLY A 24 -3.97 0.76 -4.65
CA GLY A 24 -3.70 -0.64 -4.89
C GLY A 24 -2.26 -1.00 -4.57
N LEU A 25 -1.30 -0.18 -5.01
CA LEU A 25 0.12 -0.36 -4.69
C LEU A 25 0.40 -0.27 -3.19
N LEU A 26 -0.18 0.73 -2.49
CA LEU A 26 -0.06 0.83 -1.03
C LEU A 26 -0.65 -0.39 -0.33
N GLY A 27 -1.83 -0.82 -0.75
CA GLY A 27 -2.51 -1.98 -0.18
C GLY A 27 -1.72 -3.27 -0.35
N LEU A 28 -1.22 -3.52 -1.56
CA LEU A 28 -0.39 -4.68 -1.86
C LEU A 28 0.91 -4.65 -1.06
N LYS A 29 1.60 -3.49 -1.01
CA LYS A 29 2.79 -3.30 -0.19
C LYS A 29 2.54 -3.71 1.27
N LEU A 30 1.47 -3.22 1.88
CA LEU A 30 1.12 -3.53 3.27
C LEU A 30 0.83 -5.02 3.50
N CYS A 31 0.22 -5.71 2.52
CA CYS A 31 -0.01 -7.15 2.60
C CYS A 31 1.30 -7.93 2.54
N LEU A 32 2.21 -7.55 1.62
CA LEU A 32 3.53 -8.16 1.47
C LEU A 32 4.40 -7.95 2.72
N GLU A 33 4.37 -6.76 3.32
CA GLU A 33 5.02 -6.48 4.60
C GLU A 33 4.49 -7.36 5.74
N ALA A 34 3.16 -7.54 5.79
CA ALA A 34 2.52 -8.37 6.82
C ALA A 34 2.84 -9.86 6.66
N ARG A 35 2.96 -10.34 5.41
CA ARG A 35 3.30 -11.73 5.10
C ARG A 35 4.78 -12.04 5.32
N GLY A 36 5.66 -11.11 4.96
CA GLY A 36 7.10 -11.16 5.28
C GLY A 36 7.90 -12.24 4.53
N ASP A 37 7.36 -12.85 3.48
CA ASP A 37 7.93 -13.99 2.76
C ASP A 37 8.33 -13.70 1.30
N ALA A 38 8.07 -12.48 0.80
CA ALA A 38 8.29 -12.09 -0.59
C ALA A 38 9.10 -10.76 -0.69
N PRO A 39 10.37 -10.74 -0.26
CA PRO A 39 11.16 -9.51 -0.17
C PRO A 39 11.45 -8.84 -1.52
N GLU A 40 11.61 -9.62 -2.60
CA GLU A 40 11.84 -9.10 -3.95
C GLU A 40 10.60 -8.38 -4.48
N GLU A 41 9.43 -9.03 -4.41
CA GLU A 41 8.15 -8.43 -4.80
C GLU A 41 7.84 -7.19 -3.95
N LEU A 42 8.10 -7.24 -2.65
CA LEU A 42 7.94 -6.09 -1.76
C LEU A 42 8.79 -4.90 -2.22
N ALA A 43 10.05 -5.14 -2.61
CA ALA A 43 10.94 -4.09 -3.09
C ALA A 43 10.41 -3.46 -4.40
N GLU A 44 9.95 -4.28 -5.34
CA GLU A 44 9.37 -3.81 -6.61
C GLU A 44 8.10 -2.97 -6.40
N VAL A 45 7.15 -3.49 -5.62
CA VAL A 45 5.89 -2.80 -5.31
C VAL A 45 6.17 -1.51 -4.53
N THR A 46 7.15 -1.50 -3.64
CA THR A 46 7.56 -0.30 -2.90
C THR A 46 8.15 0.76 -3.83
N ALA A 47 9.01 0.37 -4.78
CA ALA A 47 9.57 1.30 -5.75
C ALA A 47 8.48 1.94 -6.62
N LEU A 48 7.54 1.13 -7.12
CA LEU A 48 6.38 1.63 -7.88
C LEU A 48 5.50 2.54 -7.04
N PHE A 49 5.18 2.16 -5.80
CA PHE A 49 4.41 3.01 -4.90
C PHE A 49 5.05 4.38 -4.73
N ASN A 50 6.36 4.43 -4.43
CA ASN A 50 7.10 5.68 -4.25
C ASN A 50 7.10 6.56 -5.52
N GLU A 51 7.23 5.96 -6.71
CA GLU A 51 7.14 6.68 -7.97
C GLU A 51 5.74 7.29 -8.16
N ARG A 52 4.70 6.48 -7.96
CA ARG A 52 3.29 6.86 -8.19
C ARG A 52 2.74 7.80 -7.12
N SER A 53 3.30 7.78 -5.91
CA SER A 53 2.93 8.68 -4.81
C SER A 53 3.77 9.95 -4.75
N SER A 54 4.77 10.13 -5.62
CA SER A 54 5.76 11.23 -5.58
C SER A 54 5.17 12.64 -5.58
N ARG A 55 3.90 12.79 -6.00
CA ARG A 55 3.19 14.07 -6.09
C ARG A 55 1.96 14.14 -5.17
N ALA A 56 1.77 13.18 -4.27
CA ALA A 56 0.65 13.19 -3.35
C ALA A 56 0.87 14.26 -2.27
N ASP A 57 -0.13 15.12 -2.05
CA ASP A 57 -0.07 16.15 -1.00
C ASP A 57 -0.08 15.54 0.40
N ILE A 58 -0.69 14.37 0.54
CA ILE A 58 -0.76 13.60 1.78
C ILE A 58 -0.29 12.19 1.46
N MET A 59 0.63 11.68 2.29
CA MET A 59 1.09 10.31 2.22
C MET A 59 0.27 9.43 3.18
N PRO A 60 -0.69 8.64 2.67
CA PRO A 60 -1.43 7.71 3.49
C PRO A 60 -0.52 6.56 3.95
N ALA A 61 -0.57 6.23 5.24
CA ALA A 61 0.07 5.05 5.80
C ALA A 61 -0.81 3.80 5.67
N LYS A 62 -2.12 3.97 5.43
CA LYS A 62 -3.11 2.90 5.25
C LYS A 62 -4.06 3.24 4.11
N THR A 63 -4.62 2.23 3.46
CA THR A 63 -5.56 2.38 2.33
C THR A 63 -6.95 2.88 2.71
N CYS A 64 -7.26 2.97 4.01
CA CYS A 64 -8.52 3.47 4.52
C CYS A 64 -8.28 4.47 5.66
N PHE A 65 -8.87 5.65 5.57
CA PHE A 65 -8.79 6.66 6.64
C PHE A 65 -9.56 6.28 7.92
N CYS A 66 -10.37 5.22 7.88
CA CYS A 66 -10.97 4.65 9.10
C CYS A 66 -9.96 3.79 9.89
N ALA A 67 -8.81 3.42 9.31
CA ALA A 67 -7.79 2.65 10.00
C ALA A 67 -7.00 3.53 10.99
N GLN A 68 -6.55 2.93 12.10
CA GLN A 68 -5.65 3.60 13.02
C GLN A 68 -4.33 3.95 12.35
N ASN A 69 -3.78 5.13 12.66
CA ASN A 69 -2.55 5.67 12.07
C ASN A 69 -2.61 5.68 10.52
N SER A 70 -3.69 6.20 9.94
CA SER A 70 -3.93 6.18 8.49
C SER A 70 -3.08 7.19 7.70
N VAL A 71 -2.44 8.14 8.38
CA VAL A 71 -1.51 9.11 7.79
C VAL A 71 -0.12 8.82 8.34
N GLU A 72 0.91 8.93 7.49
CA GLU A 72 2.31 8.88 7.93
C GLU A 72 2.54 9.95 9.02
N LYS A 73 3.24 9.57 10.09
CA LYS A 73 3.58 10.53 11.15
C LYS A 73 4.55 11.57 10.61
N THR A 74 4.26 12.83 10.87
CA THR A 74 5.16 13.92 10.54
C THR A 74 5.98 14.34 11.78
N CYS A 75 6.96 15.23 11.60
CA CYS A 75 7.86 15.66 12.68
C CYS A 75 7.15 16.35 13.87
N CYS A 76 5.86 16.64 13.75
CA CYS A 76 5.04 17.28 14.77
C CYS A 76 3.96 16.37 15.38
N ASP A 77 3.91 15.08 15.00
CA ASP A 77 2.98 14.06 15.54
C ASP A 77 3.62 13.13 16.59
#